data_AF-A0A2X2JSJ2-F1
#
_entry.id   AF-A0A2X2JSJ2-F1
#
_cell.length_a   1.000
_cell.length_b   1.000
_cell.length_c   1.000
_cell.angle_alpha   90.00
_cell.angle_beta   90.00
_cell.angle_gamma   90.00
#
_symmetry.space_group_name_H-M   'P 1'
#
loop_
_entity.id
_entity.type
_entity.pdbx_description
1 polymer ?
#
loop_
_entity_poly.entity_id
_entity_poly.type
_entity_poly.pdbx_seq_one_letter_code
_entity_poly.pdbx_strand_id
1 'polypeptide(L)'
;MPQGDEDVSIIQGMIDLIFVKDGVHYFVDYKTDAFNRRRGMTDEEIGTQLKNKYKIQMKYYQNTLQTILNKEVKGYLYFFKFGTLQL
;
A
#
# COMPACT_ATOMS: atom_id res chain seq x y z
N MET A 1 14.32 35.11 -18.81
CA MET A 1 12.97 34.60 -18.49
C MET A 1 13.17 33.48 -17.49
N PRO A 2 12.66 33.57 -16.24
CA PRO A 2 12.68 32.41 -15.37
C PRO A 2 11.75 31.36 -15.99
N GLN A 3 12.25 30.14 -16.16
CA GLN A 3 11.47 28.99 -16.63
C GLN A 3 10.37 28.75 -15.61
N GLY A 4 9.12 28.77 -16.08
CA GLY A 4 7.93 28.61 -15.24
C GLY A 4 7.95 27.29 -14.50
N ASP A 5 7.42 27.32 -13.29
CA ASP A 5 7.15 26.15 -12.45
C ASP A 5 6.65 24.99 -13.32
N GLU A 6 7.47 23.95 -13.45
CA GLU A 6 7.09 22.71 -14.10
C GLU A 6 5.76 22.25 -13.47
N ASP A 7 4.79 21.81 -14.29
CA ASP A 7 3.50 21.30 -13.81
C ASP A 7 3.71 20.07 -12.90
N VAL A 8 3.99 20.30 -11.62
CA VAL A 8 4.17 19.25 -10.63
C VAL A 8 2.80 18.69 -10.29
N SER A 9 2.53 17.47 -10.76
CA SER A 9 1.35 16.73 -10.36
C SER A 9 1.44 16.35 -8.89
N ILE A 10 0.52 16.88 -8.07
CA ILE A 10 0.43 16.54 -6.65
C ILE A 10 -0.39 15.25 -6.49
N ILE A 11 0.21 14.24 -5.86
CA ILE A 11 -0.47 13.01 -5.46
C ILE A 11 -0.79 13.11 -3.97
N GLN A 12 -2.06 12.95 -3.61
CA GLN A 12 -2.54 12.97 -2.22
C GLN A 12 -3.22 11.65 -1.89
N GLY A 13 -3.09 11.20 -0.65
CA GLY A 13 -3.69 9.97 -0.15
C GLY A 13 -3.74 9.95 1.38
N MET A 14 -4.39 8.93 1.93
CA MET A 14 -4.56 8.74 3.36
C MET A 14 -4.11 7.33 3.74
N ILE A 15 -3.25 7.24 4.73
CA ILE A 15 -2.76 5.97 5.27
C ILE A 15 -3.58 5.67 6.52
N ASP A 16 -4.24 4.51 6.56
CA ASP A 16 -5.18 4.16 7.63
C ASP A 16 -4.50 4.04 9.01
N LEU A 17 -3.34 3.38 9.07
CA LEU A 17 -2.59 3.15 10.30
C LEU A 17 -1.09 3.23 10.05
N ILE A 18 -0.39 3.96 10.92
CA ILE A 18 1.08 3.98 11.02
C ILE A 18 1.45 3.68 12.47
N PHE A 19 2.42 2.81 12.70
CA PHE A 19 2.90 2.51 14.04
C PHE A 19 4.38 2.13 14.04
N VAL A 20 4.99 2.18 15.23
CA VAL A 20 6.36 1.75 15.47
C VAL A 20 6.33 0.56 16.40
N LYS A 21 7.07 -0.49 16.03
CA LYS A 21 7.27 -1.67 16.87
C LYS A 21 8.72 -2.09 16.80
N ASP A 22 9.35 -2.26 17.96
CA ASP A 22 10.75 -2.69 18.08
C ASP A 22 11.73 -1.84 17.24
N GLY A 23 11.48 -0.53 17.16
CA GLY A 23 12.28 0.42 16.37
C GLY A 23 12.02 0.41 14.85
N VAL A 24 11.13 -0.44 14.36
CA VAL A 24 10.76 -0.54 12.94
C VAL A 24 9.44 0.18 12.69
N HIS A 25 9.36 0.90 11.58
CA HIS A 25 8.17 1.66 11.19
C HIS A 25 7.29 0.81 10.26
N TYR A 26 5.99 0.84 10.52
CA TYR A 26 5.01 0.06 9.82
C TYR A 26 3.85 0.93 9.37
N PHE A 27 3.25 0.59 8.24
CA PHE A 27 1.90 1.02 7.91
C PHE A 27 1.02 -0.17 7.52
N VAL A 28 -0.27 -0.05 7.83
CA VAL A 28 -1.30 -1.01 7.46
C VAL A 28 -2.43 -0.26 6.78
N ASP A 29 -2.92 -0.81 5.69
CA ASP A 29 -4.12 -0.33 5.01
C ASP A 29 -5.16 -1.46 4.97
N TYR A 30 -6.40 -1.14 5.35
CA TYR A 30 -7.46 -2.11 5.57
C TYR A 30 -8.39 -2.17 4.35
N LYS A 31 -8.59 -3.38 3.83
CA LYS A 31 -9.35 -3.61 2.60
C LYS A 31 -10.57 -4.49 2.85
N THR A 32 -11.73 -4.02 2.40
CA THR A 32 -13.03 -4.72 2.50
C THR A 32 -13.39 -5.50 1.23
N ASP A 33 -12.47 -5.60 0.26
CA ASP A 33 -12.70 -6.23 -1.04
C ASP A 33 -13.51 -7.54 -0.93
N ALA A 34 -14.69 -7.51 -1.52
CA ALA A 34 -15.50 -8.70 -1.75
C ALA A 34 -15.12 -9.28 -3.12
N PHE A 35 -14.13 -10.16 -3.17
CA PHE A 35 -13.80 -10.84 -4.42
C PHE A 35 -14.88 -11.86 -4.79
N ASN A 36 -15.41 -11.74 -6.01
CA ASN A 36 -16.21 -12.79 -6.62
C ASN A 36 -15.26 -13.91 -7.06
N ARG A 37 -15.04 -14.86 -6.15
CA ARG A 37 -14.23 -16.06 -6.42
C ARG A 37 -14.87 -16.80 -7.60
N ARG A 38 -14.26 -16.71 -8.78
CA ARG A 38 -14.69 -17.51 -9.93
C ARG A 38 -14.45 -18.97 -9.59
N ARG A 39 -15.37 -19.87 -9.98
CA ARG A 39 -15.20 -21.31 -9.78
C ARG A 39 -13.85 -21.74 -10.35
N GLY A 40 -13.03 -22.39 -9.51
CA GLY A 40 -11.72 -22.91 -9.89
C GLY A 40 -10.52 -22.03 -9.53
N MET A 41 -10.71 -20.78 -9.06
CA MET A 41 -9.58 -19.95 -8.64
C MET A 41 -8.97 -20.37 -7.30
N THR A 42 -7.65 -20.50 -7.29
CA THR A 42 -6.86 -20.81 -6.08
C THR A 42 -6.65 -19.54 -5.24
N ASP A 43 -6.35 -19.72 -3.95
CA ASP A 43 -6.07 -18.59 -3.06
C ASP A 43 -4.79 -17.82 -3.48
N GLU A 44 -3.83 -18.50 -4.11
CA GLU A 44 -2.60 -17.91 -4.62
C GLU A 44 -2.84 -16.97 -5.81
N GLU A 45 -3.72 -17.37 -6.73
CA GLU A 45 -4.11 -16.53 -7.87
C GLU A 45 -4.84 -15.26 -7.39
N ILE A 46 -5.73 -15.41 -6.41
CA ILE A 46 -6.41 -14.27 -5.76
C ILE A 46 -5.38 -13.35 -5.10
N GLY A 47 -4.45 -13.92 -4.34
CA GLY A 47 -3.36 -13.18 -3.70
C GLY A 47 -2.55 -12.37 -4.72
N THR A 48 -2.16 -12.98 -5.84
CA THR A 48 -1.40 -12.31 -6.90
C THR A 48 -2.16 -11.14 -7.53
N GLN A 49 -3.46 -11.30 -7.78
CA GLN A 49 -4.29 -10.21 -8.29
C GLN A 49 -4.39 -9.05 -7.29
N LEU A 50 -4.57 -9.34 -6.01
CA LEU A 50 -4.60 -8.34 -4.95
C LEU A 50 -3.28 -7.60 -4.83
N LYS A 51 -2.16 -8.33 -4.84
CA LYS A 51 -0.82 -7.73 -4.84
C LYS A 51 -0.65 -6.74 -5.99
N ASN A 52 -1.02 -7.15 -7.20
CA ASN A 52 -0.90 -6.30 -8.39
C ASN A 52 -1.81 -5.07 -8.34
N LYS A 53 -3.05 -5.22 -7.87
CA LYS A 53 -4.02 -4.11 -7.73
C LYS A 53 -3.48 -3.00 -6.82
N TYR A 54 -2.87 -3.37 -5.69
CA TYR A 54 -2.46 -2.40 -4.67
C TYR A 54 -0.98 -1.99 -4.73
N LYS A 55 -0.18 -2.61 -5.62
CA LYS A 55 1.26 -2.39 -5.75
C LYS A 55 1.64 -0.91 -5.86
N ILE A 56 0.92 -0.14 -6.68
CA ILE A 56 1.24 1.28 -6.91
C ILE A 56 0.94 2.13 -5.66
N GLN A 57 -0.23 1.94 -5.04
CA GLN A 57 -0.61 2.65 -3.81
C GLN A 57 0.40 2.38 -2.68
N MET A 58 0.74 1.11 -2.47
CA MET A 58 1.71 0.70 -1.45
C MET A 58 3.08 1.32 -1.69
N LYS A 59 3.52 1.38 -2.96
CA LYS A 59 4.78 2.04 -3.34
C LYS A 59 4.76 3.53 -3.02
N TYR A 60 3.67 4.24 -3.31
CA TYR A 60 3.56 5.66 -2.96
C TYR A 60 3.60 5.88 -1.45
N TYR A 61 2.84 5.10 -0.68
CA TYR A 61 2.83 5.23 0.78
C TYR A 61 4.20 4.94 1.40
N GLN A 62 4.85 3.86 0.97
CA GLN A 62 6.19 3.52 1.45
C GLN A 62 7.20 4.62 1.10
N ASN A 63 7.23 5.09 -0.15
CA ASN A 63 8.15 6.15 -0.57
C ASN A 63 7.92 7.45 0.20
N THR A 64 6.66 7.85 0.40
CA THR A 64 6.30 9.05 1.13
C THR A 64 6.73 8.95 2.60
N LEU A 65 6.41 7.84 3.28
CA LEU A 65 6.79 7.66 4.68
C LEU A 65 8.29 7.54 4.87
N GLN A 66 9.01 6.83 4.00
CA GLN A 66 10.47 6.75 4.08
C GLN A 66 11.12 8.12 3.87
N THR A 67 10.57 8.94 2.95
CA THR A 67 11.06 10.30 2.71
C THR A 67 10.83 11.21 3.92
N ILE A 68 9.62 11.19 4.49
CA ILE A 68 9.24 12.07 5.61
C ILE A 68 9.96 11.67 6.91
N LEU A 69 10.06 10.37 7.17
CA LEU A 69 10.60 9.84 8.43
C LEU A 69 12.11 9.63 8.39
N ASN A 70 12.70 9.55 7.20
CA ASN A 70 14.10 9.15 6.98
C ASN A 70 14.45 7.81 7.68
N LYS A 71 13.55 6.83 7.55
CA LYS A 71 13.63 5.49 8.13
C LYS A 71 13.10 4.46 7.14
N GLU A 72 13.53 3.21 7.27
CA GLU A 72 12.88 2.10 6.58
C GLU A 72 11.45 1.93 7.09
N VAL A 73 10.50 1.69 6.17
CA VAL A 73 9.08 1.51 6.49
C VAL A 73 8.56 0.26 5.79
N LYS A 74 7.85 -0.59 6.54
CA LYS A 74 7.23 -1.82 6.03
C LYS A 74 5.72 -1.67 5.87
N GLY A 75 5.19 -2.09 4.73
CA GLY A 75 3.77 -1.97 4.39
C GLY A 75 3.03 -3.29 4.40
N TYR A 76 1.81 -3.30 4.92
CA TYR A 76 0.94 -4.47 4.93
C TYR A 76 -0.48 -4.11 4.47
N LEU A 77 -1.15 -5.07 3.84
CA LEU A 77 -2.58 -5.00 3.54
C LEU A 77 -3.31 -6.00 4.43
N TYR A 78 -4.35 -5.54 5.12
CA TYR A 78 -5.23 -6.42 5.87
C TYR A 78 -6.57 -6.57 5.15
N PHE A 79 -6.87 -7.77 4.68
CA PHE A 79 -8.13 -8.07 4.01
C PHE A 79 -9.09 -8.71 5.01
N PHE A 80 -10.22 -8.05 5.29
CA PHE A 80 -11.20 -8.60 6.27
C PHE A 80 -11.72 -9.99 5.90
N LYS A 81 -11.80 -10.31 4.61
CA LYS A 81 -12.26 -11.62 4.13
C LYS A 81 -11.18 -12.70 4.06
N PHE A 82 -9.88 -12.33 4.04
CA PHE A 82 -8.79 -13.24 3.67
C PHE A 82 -7.57 -13.17 4.61
N GLY A 83 -7.55 -12.28 5.59
CA GLY A 83 -6.42 -12.04 6.49
C GLY A 83 -5.35 -11.12 5.91
N THR A 84 -4.16 -11.17 6.49
CA THR A 84 -3.04 -10.27 6.15
C THR A 84 -2.26 -10.73 4.92
N LEU A 85 -1.92 -9.80 4.03
CA LEU A 85 -1.01 -10.00 2.90
C LEU A 85 0.24 -9.14 3.07
N GLN A 86 1.41 -9.77 2.96
CA GLN A 86 2.70 -9.09 2.94
C GLN A 86 3.16 -8.84 1.49
N LEU A 87 3.59 -7.62 1.22
CA LEU A 87 4.11 -7.15 -0.07
C LEU A 87 5.60 -6.86 0.01
#